data_AF-A0A8J6YD58-F1
#
_entry.id   AF-A0A8J6YD58-F1
#
_cell.length_a   1.000
_cell.length_b   1.000
_cell.length_c   1.000
_cell.angle_alpha   90.00
_cell.angle_beta   90.00
_cell.angle_gamma   90.00
#
_symmetry.space_group_name_H-M   'P 1'
#
loop_
_entity.id
_entity.type
_entity.pdbx_description
1 polymer ?
#
loop_
_entity_poly.entity_id
_entity_poly.type
_entity_poly.pdbx_seq_one_letter_code
_entity_poly.pdbx_strand_id
1 'polypeptide(L)'
;MLVMLGLVIAGAATVDAQGSATPEPDERTVRFIQRAIPWYPDSTFKLVENTRHQTPSGSYRVVTIERTCASRFLAGQPTVLVDETTNSAWLGSVGELPFQGVGAEPAAVRTFLESFLPDALKASMNLKVRLEWDAGPRRPTALIPLTLLVDTGYGESRLPAAITADGKYVVMASEMPLDDDPVA
;
A
#
# COMPACT_ATOMS: atom_id res chain seq x y z
N MET A 1 24.90 30.06 62.39
CA MET A 1 23.47 30.23 62.09
C MET A 1 23.18 29.45 60.82
N LEU A 2 22.44 28.36 60.98
CA LEU A 2 22.17 27.32 59.99
C LEU A 2 20.97 27.78 59.13
N VAL A 3 21.09 27.76 57.80
CA VAL A 3 19.92 27.83 56.90
C VAL A 3 20.06 26.72 55.88
N MET A 4 19.33 25.63 56.13
CA MET A 4 18.99 24.60 55.16
C MET A 4 18.17 25.24 54.03
N LEU A 5 18.61 25.10 52.79
CA LEU A 5 17.74 25.29 51.62
C LEU A 5 17.61 23.95 50.91
N GLY A 6 16.54 23.23 51.22
CA GLY A 6 16.09 22.08 50.44
C GLY A 6 15.45 22.58 49.16
N LEU A 7 16.01 22.20 48.01
CA LEU A 7 15.36 22.37 46.72
C LEU A 7 14.86 21.00 46.25
N VAL A 8 13.54 20.91 46.14
CA VAL A 8 12.78 19.77 45.65
C VAL A 8 13.12 19.52 44.19
N ILE A 9 13.63 18.33 43.87
CA ILE A 9 13.78 17.85 42.49
C ILE A 9 12.37 17.49 42.00
N ALA A 10 11.76 18.39 41.22
CA ALA A 10 10.55 18.08 40.47
C ALA A 10 10.94 17.16 39.30
N GLY A 11 10.71 15.85 39.49
CA GLY A 11 10.77 14.88 38.40
C GLY A 11 9.64 15.17 37.42
N ALA A 12 9.98 15.76 36.26
CA ALA A 12 9.10 15.76 35.11
C ALA A 12 9.08 14.32 34.55
N ALA A 13 8.11 13.53 34.98
CA ALA A 13 7.71 12.34 34.26
C ALA A 13 7.08 12.81 32.94
N THR A 14 7.85 12.79 31.86
CA THR A 14 7.29 12.89 30.50
C THR A 14 6.47 11.63 30.28
N VAL A 15 5.16 11.79 30.36
CA VAL A 15 4.19 10.83 29.85
C VAL A 15 4.48 10.73 28.35
N ASP A 16 5.02 9.58 27.92
CA ASP A 16 5.11 9.20 26.51
C ASP A 16 3.68 9.14 25.95
N ALA A 17 3.23 10.27 25.41
CA ALA A 17 2.14 10.27 24.46
C ALA A 17 2.66 9.50 23.24
N GLN A 18 2.06 8.35 22.95
CA GLN A 18 2.20 7.63 21.69
C GLN A 18 1.72 8.54 20.55
N GLY A 19 2.55 9.52 20.19
CA GLY A 19 2.37 10.35 19.01
C GLY A 19 2.84 9.54 17.83
N SER A 20 1.93 9.15 16.95
CA SER A 20 2.29 8.76 15.60
C SER A 20 3.18 9.87 15.03
N ALA A 21 4.42 9.52 14.69
CA ALA A 21 5.32 10.46 14.02
C ALA A 21 4.61 11.00 12.78
N THR A 22 4.70 12.31 12.55
CA THR A 22 4.11 12.90 11.33
C THR A 22 4.78 12.26 10.12
N PRO A 23 4.03 11.65 9.19
CA PRO A 23 4.61 11.02 8.01
C PRO A 23 5.44 12.02 7.21
N GLU A 24 6.50 11.53 6.54
CA GLU A 24 7.28 12.35 5.63
C GLU A 24 6.37 12.96 4.55
N PRO A 25 6.41 14.28 4.30
CA PRO A 25 5.55 14.91 3.30
C PRO A 25 5.78 14.34 1.89
N ASP A 26 4.69 14.07 1.16
CA ASP A 26 4.74 13.67 -0.25
C ASP A 26 3.60 14.33 -1.03
N GLU A 27 3.79 15.60 -1.37
CA GLU A 27 2.80 16.39 -2.10
C GLU A 27 2.49 15.80 -3.48
N ARG A 28 3.47 15.15 -4.12
CA ARG A 28 3.33 14.59 -5.46
C ARG A 28 2.37 13.40 -5.44
N THR A 29 2.60 12.43 -4.56
CA THR A 29 1.71 11.26 -4.45
C THR A 29 0.35 11.65 -3.91
N VAL A 30 0.27 12.59 -2.96
CA VAL A 30 -1.01 13.10 -2.47
C VAL A 30 -1.81 13.72 -3.62
N ARG A 31 -1.19 14.56 -4.45
CA ARG A 31 -1.84 15.15 -5.62
C ARG A 31 -2.28 14.10 -6.63
N PHE A 32 -1.45 13.09 -6.88
CA PHE A 32 -1.82 11.96 -7.75
C PHE A 32 -3.09 11.27 -7.25
N ILE A 33 -3.15 10.90 -5.97
CA ILE A 33 -4.32 10.22 -5.38
C ILE A 33 -5.56 11.10 -5.46
N GLN A 34 -5.45 12.38 -5.13
CA GLN A 34 -6.57 13.33 -5.20
C GLN A 34 -7.22 13.38 -6.59
N ARG A 35 -6.41 13.23 -7.65
CA ARG A 35 -6.89 13.23 -9.03
C ARG A 35 -7.40 11.86 -9.47
N ALA A 36 -6.78 10.79 -8.99
CA ALA A 36 -7.10 9.42 -9.40
C ALA A 36 -8.41 8.89 -8.81
N ILE A 37 -8.89 9.44 -7.69
CA ILE A 37 -10.16 9.04 -7.07
C ILE A 37 -11.34 9.92 -7.52
N PRO A 38 -12.60 9.45 -7.41
CA PRO A 38 -13.77 10.24 -7.78
C PRO A 38 -13.86 11.56 -7.01
N TRP A 39 -14.04 12.67 -7.73
CA TRP A 39 -14.22 13.99 -7.14
C TRP A 39 -15.49 14.07 -6.28
N TYR A 40 -15.43 14.82 -5.19
CA TYR A 40 -16.60 15.16 -4.37
C TYR A 40 -16.38 16.53 -3.69
N PRO A 41 -17.42 17.39 -3.63
CA PRO A 41 -17.32 18.71 -2.99
C PRO A 41 -16.77 18.64 -1.56
N ASP A 42 -16.00 19.64 -1.16
CA ASP A 42 -15.50 19.81 0.21
C ASP A 42 -14.69 18.60 0.74
N SER A 43 -14.13 17.78 -0.16
CA SER A 43 -13.23 16.68 0.24
C SER A 43 -11.92 17.25 0.77
N THR A 44 -11.53 16.85 1.97
CA THR A 44 -10.21 17.14 2.54
C THR A 44 -9.35 15.88 2.57
N PHE A 45 -8.05 16.06 2.36
CA PHE A 45 -7.08 14.98 2.29
C PHE A 45 -5.97 15.19 3.30
N LYS A 46 -5.67 14.14 4.07
CA LYS A 46 -4.57 14.15 5.04
C LYS A 46 -3.68 12.94 4.81
N LEU A 47 -2.37 13.15 4.74
CA LEU A 47 -1.41 12.05 4.70
C LEU A 47 -1.37 11.36 6.07
N VAL A 48 -1.60 10.06 6.10
CA VAL A 48 -1.64 9.25 7.33
C VAL A 48 -0.45 8.29 7.40
N GLU A 49 -0.03 7.78 6.25
CA GLU A 49 1.12 6.88 6.15
C GLU A 49 1.96 7.22 4.93
N ASN A 50 3.28 7.18 5.12
CA ASN A 50 4.26 7.21 4.05
C ASN A 50 5.47 6.39 4.51
N THR A 51 5.36 5.07 4.37
CA THR A 51 6.35 4.12 4.86
C THR A 51 7.16 3.57 3.69
N ARG A 52 8.49 3.73 3.73
CA ARG A 52 9.39 3.13 2.73
C ARG A 52 9.83 1.73 3.13
N HIS A 53 9.82 0.84 2.17
CA HIS A 53 10.30 -0.53 2.27
C HIS A 53 11.36 -0.80 1.21
N GLN A 54 12.28 -1.71 1.53
CA GLN A 54 13.36 -2.12 0.64
C GLN A 54 13.21 -3.61 0.33
N THR A 55 13.23 -3.96 -0.95
CA THR A 55 13.32 -5.34 -1.42
C THR A 55 14.65 -5.56 -2.16
N PRO A 56 15.05 -6.81 -2.45
CA PRO A 56 16.19 -7.09 -3.31
C PRO A 56 16.07 -6.49 -4.72
N SER A 57 14.86 -6.33 -5.23
CA SER A 57 14.57 -5.87 -6.60
C SER A 57 14.35 -4.36 -6.72
N GLY A 58 14.22 -3.64 -5.60
CA GLY A 58 13.93 -2.20 -5.58
C GLY A 58 13.27 -1.75 -4.29
N SER A 59 13.12 -0.43 -4.11
CA SER A 59 12.34 0.15 -3.01
C SER A 59 10.91 0.44 -3.44
N TYR A 60 10.00 0.32 -2.49
CA TYR A 60 8.61 0.75 -2.65
C TYR A 60 8.14 1.55 -1.44
N ARG A 61 7.08 2.32 -1.60
CA ARG A 61 6.43 3.03 -0.50
C ARG A 61 4.97 2.64 -0.38
N VAL A 62 4.50 2.52 0.86
CA VAL A 62 3.08 2.44 1.19
C VAL A 62 2.64 3.84 1.57
N VAL A 63 1.74 4.41 0.80
CA VAL A 63 1.20 5.75 1.03
C VAL A 63 -0.29 5.64 1.28
N THR A 64 -0.73 6.03 2.47
CA THR A 64 -2.16 6.04 2.83
C THR A 64 -2.58 7.47 3.13
N ILE A 65 -3.64 7.92 2.47
CA ILE A 65 -4.26 9.21 2.76
C ILE A 65 -5.65 8.99 3.35
N GLU A 66 -6.04 9.82 4.30
CA GLU A 66 -7.41 9.90 4.79
C GLU A 66 -8.16 10.93 3.98
N ARG A 67 -9.28 10.51 3.39
CA ARG A 67 -10.26 11.37 2.75
C ARG A 67 -11.46 11.55 3.67
N THR A 68 -11.74 12.80 4.00
CA THR A 68 -12.95 13.19 4.74
C THR A 68 -13.86 13.96 3.81
N CYS A 69 -15.12 13.54 3.71
CA CYS A 69 -16.17 14.23 2.95
C CYS A 69 -17.56 13.81 3.47
N ALA A 70 -18.61 14.50 3.04
CA ALA A 70 -19.98 14.19 3.47
C ALA A 70 -20.50 12.81 2.98
N SER A 71 -19.92 12.26 1.91
CA SER A 71 -20.28 10.92 1.42
C SER A 71 -19.59 9.81 2.19
N ARG A 72 -20.38 8.99 2.89
CA ARG A 72 -19.89 7.78 3.58
C ARG A 72 -19.26 6.71 2.68
N PHE A 73 -19.52 6.76 1.38
CA PHE A 73 -19.02 5.78 0.41
C PHE A 73 -17.67 6.18 -0.19
N LEU A 74 -17.37 7.48 -0.16
CA LEU A 74 -16.16 8.05 -0.73
C LEU A 74 -15.15 8.44 0.35
N ALA A 75 -15.62 8.73 1.57
CA ALA A 75 -14.77 8.88 2.74
C ALA A 75 -14.08 7.55 3.06
N GLY A 76 -12.83 7.62 3.50
CA GLY A 76 -12.03 6.43 3.80
C GLY A 76 -10.54 6.67 3.69
N GLN A 77 -9.78 5.59 3.64
CA GLN A 77 -8.32 5.62 3.59
C GLN A 77 -7.80 4.95 2.32
N PRO A 78 -7.85 5.62 1.15
CA PRO A 78 -7.22 5.07 -0.04
C PRO A 78 -5.71 4.88 0.18
N THR A 79 -5.24 3.71 -0.22
CA THR A 79 -3.83 3.30 -0.12
C THR A 79 -3.25 3.13 -1.52
N VAL A 80 -2.02 3.62 -1.70
CA VAL A 80 -1.21 3.47 -2.91
C VAL A 80 0.08 2.78 -2.56
N LEU A 81 0.46 1.82 -3.41
CA LEU A 81 1.84 1.34 -3.46
C LEU A 81 2.59 2.10 -4.55
N VAL A 82 3.70 2.74 -4.20
CA VAL A 82 4.58 3.44 -5.13
C VAL A 82 5.82 2.59 -5.35
N ASP A 83 6.07 2.16 -6.57
CA ASP A 83 7.36 1.59 -6.96
C ASP A 83 8.31 2.73 -7.29
N GLU A 84 9.36 2.90 -6.47
CA GLU A 84 10.33 3.97 -6.67
C GLU A 84 11.30 3.67 -7.82
N THR A 85 11.41 2.40 -8.23
CA THR A 85 12.31 1.95 -9.31
C THR A 85 11.79 2.34 -10.67
N THR A 86 10.48 2.20 -10.87
CA THR A 86 9.77 2.56 -12.12
C THR A 86 9.04 3.88 -12.03
N ASN A 87 9.01 4.51 -10.85
CA ASN A 87 8.25 5.74 -10.61
C ASN A 87 6.77 5.56 -11.00
N SER A 88 6.20 4.41 -10.62
CA SER A 88 4.81 4.04 -10.90
C SER A 88 4.01 3.87 -9.60
N ALA A 89 2.72 4.12 -9.69
CA ALA A 89 1.75 4.06 -8.60
C ALA A 89 0.68 3.02 -8.89
N TRP A 90 0.34 2.26 -7.86
CA TRP A 90 -0.71 1.25 -7.87
C TRP A 90 -1.77 1.65 -6.84
N LEU A 91 -2.81 2.33 -7.33
CA LEU A 91 -3.94 2.77 -6.51
C LEU A 91 -5.09 1.78 -6.63
N GLY A 92 -5.44 1.13 -5.53
CA GLY A 92 -6.56 0.20 -5.49
C GLY A 92 -6.66 -0.54 -4.17
N SER A 93 -7.19 -1.76 -4.21
CA SER A 93 -7.35 -2.58 -3.01
C SER A 93 -6.02 -3.21 -2.63
N VAL A 94 -5.40 -2.72 -1.55
CA VAL A 94 -4.15 -3.24 -0.99
C VAL A 94 -4.47 -4.20 0.16
N GLY A 95 -3.83 -5.37 0.18
CA GLY A 95 -3.91 -6.35 1.25
C GLY A 95 -2.52 -6.75 1.74
N GLU A 96 -2.36 -6.89 3.06
CA GLU A 96 -1.16 -7.46 3.65
C GLU A 96 -1.25 -9.00 3.64
N LEU A 97 -0.14 -9.64 3.27
CA LEU A 97 -0.05 -11.08 3.13
C LEU A 97 0.76 -11.68 4.29
N PRO A 98 0.39 -12.88 4.77
CA PRO A 98 1.12 -13.56 5.85
C PRO A 98 2.40 -14.25 5.34
N PHE A 99 3.14 -13.62 4.44
CA PHE A 99 4.39 -14.17 3.90
C PHE A 99 5.57 -13.77 4.79
N GLN A 100 6.30 -14.77 5.30
CA GLN A 100 7.43 -14.57 6.21
C GLN A 100 8.77 -14.98 5.57
N GLY A 101 8.99 -14.60 4.31
CA GLY A 101 10.19 -14.93 3.56
C GLY A 101 11.13 -13.72 3.41
N VAL A 102 11.83 -13.33 4.47
CA VAL A 102 12.86 -12.28 4.38
C VAL A 102 13.97 -12.75 3.44
N GLY A 103 14.18 -12.05 2.32
CA GLY A 103 15.16 -12.43 1.30
C GLY A 103 14.78 -13.67 0.49
N ALA A 104 13.50 -14.03 0.44
CA ALA A 104 13.03 -15.13 -0.38
C ALA A 104 13.24 -14.85 -1.87
N GLU A 105 13.68 -15.87 -2.60
CA GLU A 105 13.77 -15.84 -4.06
C GLU A 105 12.38 -15.57 -4.67
N PRO A 106 12.29 -14.83 -5.79
CA PRO A 106 11.00 -14.52 -6.44
C PRO A 106 10.14 -15.77 -6.72
N ALA A 107 10.78 -16.92 -6.99
CA ALA A 107 10.09 -18.19 -7.19
C ALA A 107 9.32 -18.67 -5.94
N ALA A 108 9.82 -18.43 -4.74
CA ALA A 108 9.15 -18.82 -3.49
C ALA A 108 7.89 -17.98 -3.25
N VAL A 109 7.95 -16.68 -3.55
CA VAL A 109 6.80 -15.77 -3.50
C VAL A 109 5.70 -16.23 -4.47
N ARG A 110 6.09 -16.64 -5.69
CA ARG A 110 5.15 -17.16 -6.69
C ARG A 110 4.41 -18.41 -6.20
N THR A 111 5.16 -19.41 -5.72
CA THR A 111 4.59 -20.65 -5.19
C THR A 111 3.65 -20.38 -4.01
N PHE A 112 4.05 -19.50 -3.09
CA PHE A 112 3.20 -19.10 -1.97
C PHE A 112 1.87 -18.52 -2.48
N LEU A 113 1.92 -17.55 -3.40
CA LEU A 113 0.72 -16.91 -3.91
C LEU A 113 -0.21 -17.84 -4.67
N GLU A 114 0.33 -18.73 -5.51
CA GLU A 114 -0.47 -19.71 -6.24
C GLU A 114 -1.23 -20.65 -5.30
N SER A 115 -0.66 -20.95 -4.13
CA SER A 115 -1.31 -21.78 -3.11
C SER A 115 -2.26 -20.99 -2.19
N PHE A 116 -1.92 -19.76 -1.84
CA PHE A 116 -2.64 -18.98 -0.82
C PHE A 116 -3.77 -18.13 -1.40
N LEU A 117 -3.48 -17.37 -2.47
CA LEU A 117 -4.36 -16.30 -2.92
C LEU A 117 -5.70 -16.81 -3.48
N PRO A 118 -5.77 -17.91 -4.27
CA PRO A 118 -7.05 -18.46 -4.72
C PRO A 118 -7.98 -18.85 -3.58
N ASP A 119 -7.45 -19.52 -2.56
CA ASP A 119 -8.23 -19.95 -1.40
C ASP A 119 -8.64 -18.77 -0.53
N ALA A 120 -7.75 -17.80 -0.32
CA ALA A 120 -8.05 -16.59 0.44
C ALA A 120 -9.14 -15.73 -0.22
N LEU A 121 -9.10 -15.53 -1.53
CA LEU A 121 -10.11 -14.75 -2.27
C LEU A 121 -11.43 -15.50 -2.38
N LYS A 122 -11.40 -16.84 -2.47
CA LYS A 122 -12.59 -17.67 -2.41
C LYS A 122 -13.26 -17.61 -1.02
N ALA A 123 -12.48 -17.70 0.05
CA ALA A 123 -13.01 -17.67 1.41
C ALA A 123 -13.58 -16.29 1.79
N SER A 124 -12.92 -15.21 1.38
CA SER A 124 -13.29 -13.84 1.75
C SER A 124 -14.38 -13.23 0.86
N MET A 125 -14.32 -13.47 -0.45
CA MET A 125 -15.16 -12.80 -1.45
C MET A 125 -15.93 -13.76 -2.35
N ASN A 126 -15.83 -15.08 -2.12
CA ASN A 126 -16.41 -16.11 -3.00
C ASN A 126 -15.95 -16.01 -4.46
N LEU A 127 -14.72 -15.51 -4.67
CA LEU A 127 -14.11 -15.39 -5.99
C LEU A 127 -13.26 -16.63 -6.29
N LYS A 128 -13.52 -17.26 -7.43
CA LYS A 128 -12.62 -18.29 -7.97
C LYS A 128 -11.61 -17.60 -8.86
N VAL A 129 -10.34 -17.66 -8.49
CA VAL A 129 -9.28 -17.00 -9.26
C VAL A 129 -8.17 -17.95 -9.66
N ARG A 130 -7.52 -17.65 -10.77
CA ARG A 130 -6.23 -18.19 -11.18
C ARG A 130 -5.24 -17.07 -11.38
N LEU A 131 -3.98 -17.30 -11.04
CA LEU A 131 -2.92 -16.33 -11.25
C LEU A 131 -2.30 -16.55 -12.62
N GLU A 132 -2.07 -15.46 -13.33
CA GLU A 132 -1.28 -15.42 -14.56
C GLU A 132 -0.14 -14.41 -14.35
N TRP A 133 1.09 -14.89 -14.37
CA TRP A 133 2.26 -14.04 -14.21
C TRP A 133 2.57 -13.31 -15.52
N ASP A 134 2.80 -12.00 -15.45
CA ASP A 134 3.26 -11.26 -16.61
C ASP A 134 4.70 -11.70 -16.97
N ALA A 135 4.83 -12.38 -18.10
CA ALA A 135 6.09 -12.96 -18.59
C ALA A 135 6.84 -12.01 -19.54
N GLY A 136 6.38 -10.76 -19.70
CA GLY A 136 7.04 -9.77 -20.53
C GLY A 136 8.47 -9.43 -20.04
N PRO A 137 9.37 -8.98 -20.93
CA PRO A 137 10.71 -8.50 -20.55
C PRO A 137 10.58 -7.18 -19.78
N ARG A 138 10.23 -7.25 -18.50
CA ARG A 138 10.22 -6.12 -17.59
C ARG A 138 11.53 -6.06 -16.82
N ARG A 139 11.97 -4.83 -16.50
CA ARG A 139 13.07 -4.64 -15.56
C ARG A 139 12.66 -5.19 -14.19
N PRO A 140 13.59 -5.70 -13.38
CA PRO A 140 13.29 -6.00 -11.99
C PRO A 140 12.73 -4.76 -11.30
N THR A 141 11.60 -4.93 -10.63
CA THR A 141 10.83 -3.88 -9.97
C THR A 141 10.55 -4.30 -8.53
N ALA A 142 10.26 -3.32 -7.66
CA ALA A 142 9.87 -3.60 -6.28
C ALA A 142 8.47 -4.22 -6.23
N LEU A 143 7.62 -3.94 -7.22
CA LEU A 143 6.32 -4.58 -7.42
C LEU A 143 6.33 -5.48 -8.65
N ILE A 144 6.06 -6.76 -8.45
CA ILE A 144 5.97 -7.78 -9.50
C ILE A 144 4.52 -7.80 -10.02
N PRO A 145 4.28 -7.39 -11.28
CA PRO A 145 2.94 -7.38 -11.87
C PRO A 145 2.45 -8.80 -12.15
N LEU A 146 1.14 -8.99 -11.99
CA LEU A 146 0.44 -10.23 -12.31
C LEU A 146 -1.01 -9.93 -12.72
N THR A 147 -1.67 -10.89 -13.35
CA THR A 147 -3.09 -10.82 -13.70
C THR A 147 -3.86 -11.87 -12.91
N LEU A 148 -4.93 -11.45 -12.26
CA LEU A 148 -5.92 -12.35 -11.65
C LEU A 148 -6.99 -12.68 -12.70
N LEU A 149 -7.10 -13.95 -13.05
CA LEU A 149 -8.18 -14.48 -13.89
C LEU A 149 -9.33 -14.89 -12.98
N VAL A 150 -10.38 -14.06 -12.92
CA VAL A 150 -11.55 -14.28 -12.08
C VAL A 150 -12.64 -14.99 -12.88
N ASP A 151 -13.06 -16.16 -12.45
CA ASP A 151 -14.21 -16.86 -13.03
C ASP A 151 -15.52 -16.23 -12.55
N THR A 152 -16.26 -15.67 -13.50
CA THR A 152 -17.55 -15.01 -13.25
C THR A 152 -18.75 -15.93 -13.44
N GLY A 153 -18.53 -17.18 -13.89
CA GLY A 153 -19.58 -18.09 -14.36
C GLY A 153 -20.04 -17.84 -15.81
N TYR A 154 -19.69 -16.70 -16.40
CA TYR A 154 -19.96 -16.36 -17.81
C TYR A 154 -18.68 -16.25 -18.66
N GLY A 155 -17.53 -16.48 -18.04
CA GLY A 155 -16.20 -16.30 -18.62
C GLY A 155 -15.18 -15.82 -17.58
N GLU A 156 -13.93 -15.73 -18.02
CA GLU A 156 -12.84 -15.22 -17.20
C GLU A 156 -12.70 -13.70 -17.38
N SER A 157 -12.72 -12.97 -16.26
CA SER A 157 -12.38 -11.55 -16.22
C SER A 157 -10.92 -11.38 -15.81
N ARG A 158 -10.20 -10.50 -16.49
CA ARG A 158 -8.79 -10.23 -16.24
C ARG A 158 -8.66 -8.99 -15.36
N LEU A 159 -8.20 -9.16 -14.14
CA LEU A 159 -7.95 -8.06 -13.21
C LEU A 159 -6.43 -7.86 -13.02
N PRO A 160 -5.90 -6.67 -13.32
CA PRO A 160 -4.50 -6.38 -13.06
C PRO A 160 -4.24 -6.31 -11.56
N ALA A 161 -3.07 -6.81 -11.16
CA ALA A 161 -2.59 -6.78 -9.80
C ALA A 161 -1.07 -6.71 -9.76
N ALA A 162 -0.52 -6.45 -8.59
CA ALA A 162 0.90 -6.59 -8.33
C ALA A 162 1.14 -7.09 -6.91
N ILE A 163 2.28 -7.72 -6.70
CA ILE A 163 2.77 -8.09 -5.38
C ILE A 163 4.14 -7.45 -5.15
N THR A 164 4.40 -7.00 -3.93
CA THR A 164 5.74 -6.54 -3.56
C THR A 164 6.74 -7.70 -3.63
N ALA A 165 7.98 -7.44 -4.04
CA ALA A 165 8.98 -8.50 -4.25
C ALA A 165 9.39 -9.21 -2.94
N ASP A 166 9.10 -8.60 -1.78
CA ASP A 166 9.23 -9.23 -0.45
C ASP A 166 8.01 -10.06 -0.04
N GLY A 167 6.96 -10.11 -0.87
CA GLY A 167 5.73 -10.85 -0.64
C GLY A 167 4.78 -10.24 0.41
N LYS A 168 5.08 -9.04 0.93
CA LYS A 168 4.34 -8.44 2.05
C LYS A 168 2.97 -7.87 1.65
N TYR A 169 2.87 -7.21 0.50
CA TYR A 169 1.64 -6.56 0.06
C TYR A 169 1.22 -7.04 -1.33
N VAL A 170 -0.07 -7.28 -1.50
CA VAL A 170 -0.71 -7.43 -2.81
C VAL A 170 -1.59 -6.22 -3.06
N VAL A 171 -1.61 -5.72 -4.29
CA VAL A 171 -2.51 -4.67 -4.75
C VAL A 171 -3.28 -5.14 -5.97
N MET A 172 -4.60 -4.98 -5.95
CA MET A 172 -5.47 -5.17 -7.11
C MET A 172 -5.73 -3.81 -7.75
N ALA A 173 -4.90 -3.46 -8.73
CA ALA A 173 -4.94 -2.19 -9.45
C ALA A 173 -4.17 -2.31 -10.76
N SER A 174 -4.37 -1.37 -11.67
CA SER A 174 -3.48 -1.14 -12.80
C SER A 174 -2.28 -0.31 -12.38
N GLU A 175 -1.14 -0.54 -13.04
CA GLU A 175 0.02 0.34 -12.96
C GLU A 175 -0.27 1.68 -13.64
N MET A 176 0.05 2.79 -12.98
CA MET A 176 0.00 4.13 -13.56
C MET A 176 1.33 4.85 -13.33
N PRO A 177 1.94 5.51 -14.32
CA PRO A 177 3.10 6.36 -14.08
C PRO A 177 2.74 7.48 -13.11
N LEU A 178 3.59 7.72 -12.09
CA LEU A 178 3.33 8.75 -11.09
C LEU A 178 3.48 10.18 -11.66
N ASP A 179 4.17 10.31 -12.80
CA ASP A 179 4.28 11.57 -13.55
C ASP A 179 3.07 11.89 -14.44
N ASP A 180 2.25 10.88 -14.75
CA ASP A 180 1.09 11.05 -15.61
C ASP A 180 -0.12 11.53 -14.81
N ASP A 181 -1.01 12.24 -15.50
CA ASP A 181 -2.29 12.65 -14.95
C ASP A 181 -3.28 11.47 -15.04
N PRO A 182 -3.79 10.93 -13.93
CA PRO A 182 -4.64 9.74 -13.94
C PRO A 182 -6.03 9.96 -14.59
N VAL A 183 -6.34 11.19 -15.01
CA VAL A 183 -7.62 11.59 -15.62
C VAL A 183 -7.45 12.05 -17.09
N ALA A 184 -6.22 12.07 -17.63
CA ALA A 184 -5.94 12.57 -18.97
C ALA A 184 -6.32 11.59 -20.11
#